data_AF-A0A1F4Q8V8-F1
#
_entry.id   AF-A0A1F4Q8V8-F1
#
_cell.length_a   1.000
_cell.length_b   1.000
_cell.length_c   1.000
_cell.angle_alpha   90.00
_cell.angle_beta   90.00
_cell.angle_gamma   90.00
#
_symmetry.space_group_name_H-M   'P 1'
#
loop_
_entity.id
_entity.type
_entity.pdbx_description
1 polymer ?
#
loop_
_entity_poly.entity_id
_entity_poly.type
_entity_poly.pdbx_seq_one_letter_code
_entity_poly.pdbx_strand_id
1 'polypeptide(L)'
;MLGVLGLSASLGLVGVAVTTYATWPANTLGNYLRNRQAHQQIILALERRTSAERDSLTREFYQAWLAEEKGNLAGAIQGFQSLREKTRPGTPLHLHSSLRLGLAYGLNRDLEQELATYQGLMDQYPGASRLSQATFYLRRGEAERARVLLDEALGQDEKDGSLGTSRRLAQDLRNGLGPMRGNGPAISH
;
A
#
# COMPACT_ATOMS: atom_id res chain seq x y z
N MET A 1 11.22 7.67 44.25
CA MET A 1 11.45 6.54 43.32
C MET A 1 11.14 7.02 41.92
N LEU A 2 12.16 6.98 41.07
CA LEU A 2 12.15 7.49 39.69
C LEU A 2 11.18 6.69 38.81
N GLY A 3 10.41 7.42 38.00
CA GLY A 3 9.48 6.87 37.02
C GLY A 3 10.15 6.38 35.76
N VAL A 4 9.42 5.55 35.01
CA VAL A 4 9.76 5.15 33.64
C VAL A 4 8.51 5.36 32.79
N LEU A 5 8.49 6.48 32.08
CA LEU A 5 7.57 6.73 30.96
C LEU A 5 8.13 6.00 29.73
N GLY A 6 7.46 4.92 29.33
CA GLY A 6 7.73 4.23 28.07
C GLY A 6 7.08 4.96 26.90
N LEU A 7 7.77 5.93 26.32
CA LEU A 7 7.42 6.51 25.01
C LEU A 7 7.85 5.54 23.90
N SER A 8 6.91 4.72 23.41
CA SER A 8 7.11 3.96 22.17
C SER A 8 6.88 4.88 20.98
N ALA A 9 7.97 5.42 20.43
CA ALA A 9 7.97 6.17 19.18
C ALA A 9 7.64 5.24 17.99
N SER A 10 6.39 5.25 17.56
CA SER A 10 5.97 4.73 16.26
C SER A 10 6.22 5.81 15.19
N LEU A 11 7.47 5.92 14.71
CA LEU A 11 7.85 6.84 13.65
C LEU A 11 8.04 6.09 12.31
N GLY A 12 7.04 6.29 11.45
CA GLY A 12 7.11 6.48 9.99
C GLY A 12 8.22 5.80 9.19
N LEU A 13 7.90 4.63 8.63
CA LEU A 13 8.54 4.08 7.42
C LEU A 13 7.49 3.54 6.45
N VAL A 14 6.56 4.41 6.01
CA VAL A 14 5.57 4.08 4.96
C VAL A 14 5.82 4.87 3.66
N GLY A 15 6.84 5.73 3.62
CA GLY A 15 6.97 6.74 2.57
C GLY A 15 7.77 6.41 1.30
N VAL A 16 8.30 5.20 1.10
CA VAL A 16 9.29 4.96 0.01
C VAL A 16 8.74 4.22 -1.21
N ALA A 17 7.54 3.63 -1.15
CA ALA A 17 7.08 2.73 -2.21
C ALA A 17 6.47 3.42 -3.46
N VAL A 18 6.25 4.76 -3.47
CA VAL A 18 5.43 5.39 -4.53
C VAL A 18 6.09 6.52 -5.33
N THR A 19 7.38 6.79 -5.15
CA THR A 19 8.08 7.73 -6.05
C THR A 19 8.43 7.14 -7.42
N THR A 20 7.98 5.92 -7.72
CA THR A 20 8.42 5.11 -8.88
C THR A 20 7.70 5.42 -10.19
N TYR A 21 6.65 6.25 -10.21
CA TYR A 21 5.81 6.41 -11.41
C TYR A 21 5.97 7.74 -12.18
N ALA A 22 6.68 8.73 -11.63
CA ALA A 22 6.79 10.06 -12.24
C ALA A 22 8.02 10.28 -13.14
N THR A 23 8.91 9.28 -13.32
CA THR A 23 10.13 9.46 -14.12
C THR A 23 10.30 8.39 -15.20
N TRP A 24 9.88 8.72 -16.42
CA TRP A 24 10.22 8.06 -17.69
C TRP A 24 11.01 9.08 -18.55
N PRO A 25 11.94 8.71 -19.47
CA PRO A 25 12.85 7.58 -19.56
C PRO A 25 14.35 7.97 -19.57
N ALA A 26 14.75 9.17 -19.12
CA ALA A 26 16.12 9.67 -19.35
C ALA A 26 17.25 9.05 -18.48
N ASN A 27 16.95 8.14 -17.55
CA ASN A 27 17.99 7.44 -16.77
C ASN A 27 17.52 6.08 -16.22
N THR A 28 17.14 5.17 -17.14
CA THR A 28 16.65 3.82 -16.79
C THR A 28 17.66 3.03 -15.96
N LEU A 29 18.96 3.12 -16.27
CA LEU A 29 20.02 2.43 -15.51
C LEU A 29 20.24 3.04 -14.12
N GLY A 30 20.25 4.38 -14.01
CA GLY A 30 20.38 5.07 -12.73
C GLY A 30 19.18 4.83 -11.81
N ASN A 31 17.96 4.82 -12.36
CA ASN A 31 16.75 4.47 -11.62
C ASN A 31 16.76 2.99 -11.20
N TYR A 32 17.18 2.08 -12.08
CA TYR A 32 17.32 0.66 -11.75
C TYR A 32 18.33 0.41 -10.62
N LEU A 33 19.53 0.98 -10.71
CA LEU A 33 20.58 0.84 -9.68
C LEU A 33 20.17 1.48 -8.35
N ARG A 34 19.57 2.68 -8.40
CA ARG A 34 19.02 3.35 -7.21
C ARG A 34 17.92 2.52 -6.56
N ASN A 35 17.03 1.94 -7.36
CA ASN A 35 15.96 1.07 -6.87
C ASN A 35 16.56 -0.20 -6.24
N ARG A 36 17.57 -0.80 -6.85
CA ARG A 36 18.24 -1.98 -6.27
C ARG A 36 18.92 -1.66 -4.93
N GLN A 37 19.61 -0.53 -4.83
CA GLN A 37 20.24 -0.12 -3.56
C GLN A 37 19.18 0.19 -2.50
N ALA A 38 18.12 0.93 -2.85
CA ALA A 38 17.02 1.24 -1.94
C ALA A 38 16.34 -0.05 -1.44
N HIS A 39 16.11 -1.01 -2.34
CA HIS A 39 15.56 -2.32 -2.02
C HIS A 39 16.45 -3.07 -1.02
N GLN A 40 17.76 -3.12 -1.23
CA GLN A 40 18.69 -3.75 -0.29
C GLN A 40 18.65 -3.10 1.10
N GLN A 41 18.52 -1.78 1.17
CA GLN A 41 18.38 -1.07 2.46
C GLN A 41 17.06 -1.42 3.16
N ILE A 42 15.97 -1.60 2.42
CA ILE A 42 14.68 -2.05 2.97
C ILE A 42 14.81 -3.45 3.57
N ILE A 43 15.43 -4.39 2.85
CA ILE A 43 15.67 -5.76 3.35
C ILE A 43 16.46 -5.72 4.66
N LEU A 44 17.58 -5.01 4.70
CA LEU A 44 18.42 -4.89 5.91
C LEU A 44 17.68 -4.21 7.08
N ALA A 45 16.83 -3.24 6.80
CA ALA A 45 16.00 -2.61 7.81
C ALA A 45 14.97 -3.59 8.39
N LEU A 46 14.31 -4.38 7.53
CA LEU A 46 13.34 -5.40 7.95
C LEU A 46 13.99 -6.54 8.74
N GLU A 47 15.18 -7.00 8.36
CA GLU A 47 15.94 -8.02 9.10
C GLU A 47 16.28 -7.55 10.51
N ARG A 48 16.80 -6.33 10.64
CA ARG A 48 17.07 -5.72 11.95
C ARG A 48 15.80 -5.56 12.76
N ARG A 49 14.72 -5.06 12.15
CA ARG A 49 13.44 -4.86 12.83
C ARG A 49 12.85 -6.18 13.32
N THR A 50 12.83 -7.20 12.48
CA THR A 50 12.35 -8.55 12.82
C THR A 50 13.12 -9.13 14.01
N SER A 51 14.45 -8.95 14.03
CA SER A 51 15.31 -9.47 15.11
C SER A 51 15.12 -8.74 16.44
N ALA A 52 14.79 -7.45 16.39
CA ALA A 52 14.59 -6.61 17.57
C ALA A 52 13.15 -6.64 18.11
N GLU A 53 12.17 -6.99 17.26
CA GLU A 53 10.74 -6.93 17.61
C GLU A 53 10.38 -7.97 18.66
N ARG A 54 9.71 -7.55 19.74
CA ARG A 54 9.36 -8.42 20.87
C ARG A 54 7.94 -8.96 20.76
N ASP A 55 7.02 -8.17 20.19
CA ASP A 55 5.65 -8.59 19.96
C ASP A 55 5.61 -9.66 18.87
N SER A 56 4.97 -10.79 19.16
CA SER A 56 4.99 -11.95 18.27
C SER A 56 4.26 -11.69 16.95
N LEU A 57 3.10 -11.03 17.00
CA LEU A 57 2.31 -10.74 15.80
C LEU A 57 3.00 -9.69 14.91
N THR A 58 3.59 -8.68 15.52
CA THR A 58 4.34 -7.65 14.80
C THR A 58 5.62 -8.24 14.18
N ARG A 59 6.29 -9.15 14.88
CA ARG A 59 7.43 -9.89 14.33
C ARG A 59 7.02 -10.76 13.13
N GLU A 60 5.94 -11.52 13.26
CA GLU A 60 5.37 -12.31 12.16
C GLU A 60 5.04 -11.42 10.94
N PHE A 61 4.50 -10.22 11.16
CA PHE A 61 4.23 -9.25 10.08
C PHE A 61 5.50 -8.83 9.35
N TYR A 62 6.56 -8.49 10.08
CA TYR A 62 7.84 -8.13 9.45
C TYR A 62 8.51 -9.32 8.74
N GLN A 63 8.31 -10.55 9.22
CA GLN A 63 8.79 -11.75 8.53
C GLN A 63 8.07 -11.97 7.20
N ALA A 64 6.74 -11.82 7.17
CA ALA A 64 5.96 -11.93 5.94
C ALA A 64 6.35 -10.82 4.94
N TRP A 65 6.55 -9.59 5.42
CA TRP A 65 7.05 -8.49 4.61
C TRP A 65 8.45 -8.79 4.07
N LEU A 66 9.38 -9.25 4.92
CA LEU A 66 10.73 -9.62 4.48
C LEU A 66 10.71 -10.72 3.42
N ALA A 67 9.81 -11.70 3.51
CA ALA A 67 9.63 -12.72 2.49
C ALA A 67 9.19 -12.11 1.15
N GLU A 68 8.25 -11.17 1.17
CA GLU A 68 7.79 -10.44 -0.02
C GLU A 68 8.94 -9.68 -0.68
N GLU A 69 9.71 -8.90 0.08
CA GLU A 69 10.85 -8.12 -0.44
C GLU A 69 11.95 -9.04 -0.98
N LYS A 70 12.10 -10.27 -0.47
CA LYS A 70 13.04 -11.27 -1.00
C LYS A 70 12.49 -12.02 -2.22
N GLY A 71 11.28 -11.72 -2.67
CA GLY A 71 10.62 -12.40 -3.78
C GLY A 71 10.04 -13.77 -3.42
N ASN A 72 10.04 -14.16 -2.16
CA ASN A 72 9.35 -15.36 -1.68
C ASN A 72 7.86 -15.04 -1.49
N LEU A 73 7.15 -14.88 -2.61
CA LEU A 73 5.75 -14.46 -2.62
C LEU A 73 4.82 -15.50 -1.97
N ALA A 74 5.10 -16.80 -2.15
CA ALA A 74 4.33 -17.86 -1.51
C ALA A 74 4.41 -17.77 0.03
N GLY A 75 5.62 -17.60 0.57
CA GLY A 75 5.83 -17.40 2.00
C GLY A 75 5.19 -16.10 2.52
N ALA A 76 5.24 -15.03 1.74
CA ALA A 76 4.60 -13.76 2.09
C ALA A 76 3.07 -13.88 2.16
N ILE A 77 2.45 -14.49 1.14
CA ILE A 77 1.00 -14.74 1.09
C ILE A 77 0.56 -15.57 2.29
N GLN A 78 1.25 -16.68 2.56
CA GLN A 78 0.95 -17.53 3.72
C GLN A 78 1.07 -16.76 5.04
N GLY A 79 2.13 -15.97 5.20
CA GLY A 79 2.38 -15.18 6.41
C GLY A 79 1.30 -14.11 6.64
N PHE A 80 0.98 -13.30 5.62
CA PHE A 80 -0.03 -12.26 5.73
C PHE A 80 -1.45 -12.82 5.89
N GLN A 81 -1.77 -13.94 5.24
CA GLN A 81 -3.04 -14.62 5.43
C GLN A 81 -3.21 -15.10 6.88
N SER A 82 -2.20 -15.78 7.43
CA SER A 82 -2.19 -16.23 8.82
C SER A 82 -2.36 -15.06 9.80
N LEU A 83 -1.68 -13.93 9.55
CA LEU A 83 -1.83 -12.73 10.38
C LEU A 83 -3.22 -12.12 10.30
N ARG A 84 -3.81 -12.04 9.10
CA ARG A 84 -5.19 -11.56 8.92
C ARG A 84 -6.16 -12.41 9.73
N GLU A 85 -6.01 -13.73 9.73
CA GLU A 85 -6.87 -14.67 10.48
C GLU A 85 -6.67 -14.57 12.01
N LYS A 86 -5.44 -14.33 12.47
CA LYS A 86 -5.12 -14.18 13.91
C LYS A 86 -5.51 -12.81 14.48
N THR A 87 -5.68 -11.79 13.63
CA THR A 87 -5.87 -10.41 14.08
C THR A 87 -7.33 -10.00 14.04
N ARG A 88 -7.75 -9.21 15.02
CA ARG A 88 -9.14 -8.74 15.10
C ARG A 88 -9.43 -7.75 13.94
N PRO A 89 -10.55 -7.91 13.22
CA PRO A 89 -11.01 -6.89 12.27
C PRO A 89 -11.14 -5.51 12.92
N GLY A 90 -10.87 -4.45 12.18
CA GLY A 90 -10.84 -3.07 12.72
C GLY A 90 -9.52 -2.65 13.38
N THR A 91 -8.53 -3.55 13.51
CA THR A 91 -7.19 -3.19 14.03
C THR A 91 -6.21 -2.76 12.91
N PRO A 92 -5.25 -1.86 13.20
CA PRO A 92 -4.24 -1.46 12.23
C PRO A 92 -3.44 -2.63 11.66
N LEU A 93 -3.14 -3.65 12.48
CA LEU A 93 -2.41 -4.82 12.02
C LEU A 93 -3.23 -5.68 11.05
N HIS A 94 -4.54 -5.84 11.30
CA HIS A 94 -5.44 -6.50 10.35
C HIS A 94 -5.49 -5.76 9.01
N LEU A 95 -5.61 -4.42 9.05
CA LEU A 95 -5.58 -3.60 7.84
C LEU A 95 -4.27 -3.78 7.07
N HIS A 96 -3.12 -3.56 7.73
CA HIS A 96 -1.82 -3.65 7.08
C HIS A 96 -1.53 -5.03 6.50
N SER A 97 -1.85 -6.10 7.24
CA SER A 97 -1.67 -7.46 6.76
C SER A 97 -2.56 -7.75 5.55
N SER A 98 -3.80 -7.28 5.55
CA SER A 98 -4.72 -7.47 4.43
C SER A 98 -4.31 -6.69 3.17
N LEU A 99 -3.85 -5.43 3.33
CA LEU A 99 -3.35 -4.65 2.20
C LEU A 99 -2.09 -5.27 1.59
N ARG A 100 -1.15 -5.74 2.42
CA ARG A 100 0.05 -6.43 1.94
C ARG A 100 -0.27 -7.79 1.32
N LEU A 101 -1.26 -8.52 1.84
CA LEU A 101 -1.74 -9.76 1.24
C LEU A 101 -2.26 -9.53 -0.19
N GLY A 102 -3.11 -8.51 -0.38
CA GLY A 102 -3.59 -8.14 -1.72
C GLY A 102 -2.45 -7.81 -2.67
N LEU A 103 -1.46 -7.03 -2.21
CA LEU A 103 -0.27 -6.71 -3.01
C LEU A 103 0.54 -7.96 -3.36
N ALA A 104 0.74 -8.87 -2.40
CA ALA A 104 1.47 -10.12 -2.61
C ALA A 104 0.77 -11.02 -3.63
N TYR A 105 -0.56 -11.11 -3.62
CA TYR A 105 -1.33 -11.79 -4.69
C TYR A 105 -1.08 -11.14 -6.05
N GLY A 106 -1.13 -9.81 -6.13
CA GLY A 106 -0.86 -9.06 -7.36
C GLY A 106 0.54 -9.30 -7.92
N LEU A 107 1.56 -9.26 -7.06
CA LEU A 107 2.94 -9.59 -7.41
C LEU A 107 3.08 -11.05 -7.87
N ASN A 108 2.28 -11.96 -7.30
CA ASN A 108 2.19 -13.37 -7.70
C ASN A 108 1.30 -13.59 -8.93
N ARG A 109 0.82 -12.52 -9.57
CA ARG A 109 -0.08 -12.52 -10.75
C ARG A 109 -1.47 -13.12 -10.50
N ASP A 110 -1.87 -13.26 -9.24
CA ASP A 110 -3.22 -13.66 -8.86
C ASP A 110 -4.12 -12.42 -8.69
N LEU A 111 -4.54 -11.87 -9.83
CA LEU A 111 -5.30 -10.61 -9.87
C LEU A 111 -6.70 -10.73 -9.29
N GLU A 112 -7.29 -11.94 -9.31
CA GLU A 112 -8.60 -12.21 -8.74
C GLU A 112 -8.53 -12.12 -7.22
N GLN A 113 -7.58 -12.81 -6.60
CA GLN A 113 -7.39 -12.77 -5.15
C GLN A 113 -6.92 -11.40 -4.66
N GLU A 114 -6.10 -10.69 -5.44
CA GLU A 114 -5.73 -9.32 -5.12
C GLU A 114 -6.97 -8.42 -4.99
N LEU A 115 -7.82 -8.38 -6.03
CA LEU A 115 -8.98 -7.51 -6.04
C LEU A 115 -10.01 -7.92 -4.98
N ALA A 116 -10.28 -9.22 -4.84
CA ALA A 116 -11.17 -9.74 -3.81
C ALA A 116 -10.70 -9.37 -2.40
N THR A 117 -9.39 -9.43 -2.15
CA THR A 117 -8.80 -9.03 -0.87
C THR A 117 -9.04 -7.55 -0.56
N TYR A 118 -8.88 -6.66 -1.54
CA TYR A 118 -9.15 -5.23 -1.32
C TYR A 118 -10.65 -4.97 -1.14
N GLN A 119 -11.52 -5.60 -1.93
CA GLN A 119 -12.97 -5.44 -1.81
C GLN A 119 -13.48 -5.88 -0.43
N GLY A 120 -12.94 -6.97 0.12
CA GLY A 120 -13.29 -7.45 1.47
C GLY A 120 -12.96 -6.46 2.60
N LEU A 121 -12.17 -5.42 2.35
CA LEU A 121 -11.85 -4.37 3.32
C LEU A 121 -12.80 -3.17 3.27
N MET A 122 -13.72 -3.09 2.30
CA MET A 122 -14.55 -1.89 2.10
C MET A 122 -15.44 -1.58 3.31
N ASP A 123 -15.95 -2.60 3.98
CA ASP A 123 -16.87 -2.43 5.12
C ASP A 123 -16.18 -1.80 6.34
N GLN A 124 -14.90 -2.10 6.55
CA GLN A 124 -14.16 -1.61 7.72
C GLN A 124 -13.21 -0.45 7.40
N TYR A 125 -12.68 -0.40 6.18
CA TYR A 125 -11.64 0.55 5.76
C TYR A 125 -11.91 1.08 4.34
N PRO A 126 -13.03 1.79 4.13
CA PRO A 126 -13.47 2.18 2.79
C PRO A 126 -12.44 3.04 2.06
N GLY A 127 -11.80 4.02 2.73
CA GLY A 127 -10.76 4.86 2.11
C GLY A 127 -9.54 4.07 1.65
N ALA A 128 -8.93 3.29 2.56
CA ALA A 128 -7.75 2.49 2.26
C ALA A 128 -8.01 1.41 1.19
N SER A 129 -9.17 0.74 1.25
CA SER A 129 -9.59 -0.23 0.25
C SER A 129 -9.66 0.41 -1.15
N ARG A 130 -10.34 1.56 -1.29
CA ARG A 130 -10.47 2.26 -2.57
C ARG A 130 -9.12 2.71 -3.12
N LEU A 131 -8.22 3.22 -2.28
CA LEU A 131 -6.87 3.60 -2.70
C LEU A 131 -6.08 2.39 -3.25
N SER A 132 -6.19 1.22 -2.61
CA SER A 132 -5.55 0.00 -3.11
C SER A 132 -6.16 -0.50 -4.41
N GLN A 133 -7.49 -0.49 -4.53
CA GLN A 133 -8.18 -0.81 -5.78
C GLN A 133 -7.81 0.15 -6.91
N ALA A 134 -7.71 1.45 -6.63
CA ALA A 134 -7.26 2.43 -7.61
C ALA A 134 -5.85 2.11 -8.12
N THR A 135 -4.93 1.81 -7.20
CA THR A 135 -3.56 1.41 -7.55
C THR A 135 -3.55 0.15 -8.42
N PHE A 136 -4.40 -0.84 -8.11
CA PHE A 136 -4.61 -2.02 -8.95
C PHE A 136 -5.04 -1.65 -10.37
N TYR A 137 -6.06 -0.80 -10.54
CA TYR A 137 -6.54 -0.38 -11.85
C TYR A 137 -5.51 0.45 -12.62
N LEU A 138 -4.70 1.29 -11.95
CA LEU A 138 -3.59 2.01 -12.58
C LEU A 138 -2.56 1.05 -13.19
N ARG A 139 -2.18 -0.02 -12.48
CA ARG A 139 -1.25 -1.03 -13.02
C ARG A 139 -1.80 -1.75 -14.25
N ARG A 140 -3.12 -1.78 -14.42
CA ARG A 140 -3.80 -2.35 -15.59
C ARG A 140 -4.04 -1.35 -16.72
N GLY A 141 -3.68 -0.07 -16.53
CA GLY A 141 -3.97 1.00 -17.49
C GLY A 141 -5.43 1.47 -17.48
N GLU A 142 -6.21 1.06 -16.48
CA GLU A 142 -7.63 1.42 -16.34
C GLU A 142 -7.78 2.76 -15.59
N ALA A 143 -7.20 3.82 -16.17
CA ALA A 143 -7.06 5.14 -15.56
C ALA A 143 -8.40 5.76 -15.09
N GLU A 144 -9.48 5.58 -15.85
CA GLU A 144 -10.79 6.13 -15.50
C GLU A 144 -11.39 5.48 -14.25
N ARG A 145 -11.29 4.15 -14.12
CA ARG A 145 -11.73 3.43 -12.91
C ARG A 145 -10.91 3.84 -11.70
N ALA A 146 -9.59 3.92 -11.88
CA ALA A 146 -8.71 4.39 -10.82
C ALA A 146 -9.05 5.82 -10.36
N ARG A 147 -9.38 6.72 -11.30
CA ARG A 147 -9.77 8.09 -11.00
C ARG A 147 -11.00 8.15 -10.10
N VAL A 148 -12.06 7.42 -10.45
CA VAL A 148 -13.30 7.36 -9.64
C VAL A 148 -13.00 6.89 -8.22
N LEU A 149 -12.23 5.82 -8.08
CA LEU A 149 -11.86 5.29 -6.75
C LEU A 149 -10.99 6.24 -5.94
N LEU A 150 -10.09 6.99 -6.57
CA LEU A 150 -9.28 8.02 -5.90
C LEU A 150 -10.15 9.20 -5.43
N ASP A 151 -11.09 9.65 -6.26
CA ASP A 151 -12.05 10.69 -5.89
C ASP A 151 -12.91 10.26 -4.70
N GLU A 152 -13.41 9.02 -4.72
CA GLU A 152 -14.16 8.46 -3.60
C GLU A 152 -13.31 8.27 -2.33
N ALA A 153 -12.05 7.83 -2.47
CA ALA A 153 -11.14 7.66 -1.34
C ALA A 153 -10.82 9.00 -0.66
N LEU A 154 -10.53 10.04 -1.46
CA LEU A 154 -10.26 11.39 -0.97
C LEU A 154 -11.51 12.02 -0.35
N GLY A 155 -12.67 11.89 -1.00
CA GLY A 155 -13.93 12.39 -0.45
C GLY A 155 -14.35 11.68 0.84
N GLN A 156 -13.99 10.41 1.03
CA GLN A 156 -14.17 9.73 2.30
C GLN A 156 -13.19 10.27 3.36
N ASP A 157 -11.93 10.42 3.01
CA ASP A 157 -10.87 10.91 3.90
C ASP A 157 -11.05 12.37 4.34
N GLU A 158 -11.71 13.21 3.53
CA GLU A 158 -12.14 14.55 3.96
C GLU A 158 -13.15 14.49 5.11
N LYS A 159 -13.97 13.43 5.17
CA LYS A 159 -14.99 13.25 6.21
C LYS A 159 -14.40 12.65 7.48
N ASP A 160 -13.51 11.67 7.35
CA ASP A 160 -13.09 10.83 8.48
C ASP A 160 -11.57 10.75 8.72
N GLY A 161 -10.74 11.30 7.84
CA GLY A 161 -9.28 11.22 7.94
C GLY A 161 -8.72 9.81 7.74
N SER A 162 -9.49 8.88 7.14
CA SER A 162 -9.17 7.46 7.05
C SER A 162 -7.90 7.11 6.25
N LEU A 163 -7.39 8.00 5.40
CA LEU A 163 -6.16 7.76 4.66
C LEU A 163 -4.91 8.14 5.45
N GLY A 164 -5.00 9.03 6.45
CA GLY A 164 -3.87 9.45 7.27
C GLY A 164 -2.64 9.84 6.43
N THR A 165 -1.53 9.13 6.60
CA THR A 165 -0.28 9.38 5.84
C THR A 165 -0.39 9.09 4.34
N SER A 166 -1.39 8.31 3.92
CA SER A 166 -1.63 7.96 2.52
C SER A 166 -2.44 9.00 1.76
N ARG A 167 -2.96 10.05 2.41
CA ARG A 167 -3.68 11.16 1.76
C ARG A 167 -2.86 11.79 0.65
N ARG A 168 -1.61 12.16 0.95
CA ARG A 168 -0.72 12.83 -0.01
C ARG A 168 -0.50 11.97 -1.25
N LEU A 169 -0.28 10.67 -1.03
CA LEU A 169 -0.16 9.71 -2.11
C LEU A 169 -1.41 9.68 -2.98
N ALA A 170 -2.60 9.59 -2.38
CA ALA A 170 -3.85 9.58 -3.12
C ALA A 170 -4.04 10.85 -3.96
N GLN A 171 -3.68 12.02 -3.41
CA GLN A 171 -3.69 13.30 -4.12
C GLN A 171 -2.69 13.32 -5.29
N ASP A 172 -1.46 12.85 -5.07
CA ASP A 172 -0.41 12.80 -6.10
C ASP A 172 -0.84 11.89 -7.27
N LEU A 173 -1.38 10.71 -6.97
CA LEU A 173 -1.93 9.78 -7.97
C LEU A 173 -3.10 10.43 -8.73
N ARG A 174 -4.01 11.08 -8.01
CA ARG A 174 -5.20 11.70 -8.60
C ARG A 174 -4.85 12.86 -9.53
N ASN A 175 -3.89 13.69 -9.11
CA ASN A 175 -3.39 14.82 -9.89
C ASN A 175 -2.67 14.35 -11.16
N GLY A 176 -1.91 13.26 -11.07
CA GLY A 176 -1.22 12.64 -12.21
C GLY A 176 -2.15 12.17 -13.33
N LEU A 177 -3.42 11.91 -13.03
CA LEU A 177 -4.42 11.49 -14.04
C LEU A 177 -5.04 12.67 -14.79
N GLY A 178 -4.89 13.91 -14.34
CA GLY A 178 -5.52 15.08 -14.95
C GLY A 178 -7.06 15.11 -14.83
N PRO A 179 -7.71 16.13 -15.44
CA PRO A 179 -9.18 16.26 -15.41
C PRO A 179 -9.86 15.14 -16.22
N MET A 180 -11.10 14.80 -15.87
CA MET A 180 -11.93 13.97 -16.76
C MET A 180 -12.06 14.70 -18.09
N ARG A 181 -11.73 14.01 -19.18
CA ARG A 181 -12.06 14.51 -20.51
C ARG A 181 -13.58 14.50 -20.62
N GLY A 182 -14.18 15.65 -20.36
CA GLY A 182 -15.62 15.81 -20.49
C GLY A 182 -16.02 15.42 -21.90
N ASN A 183 -16.98 14.51 -22.02
CA ASN A 183 -17.86 14.44 -23.18
C ASN A 183 -18.69 15.74 -23.21
N GLY A 184 -18.05 16.86 -23.50
CA GLY A 184 -18.76 18.07 -23.86
C GLY A 184 -19.43 17.79 -25.21
N PRO A 185 -20.75 18.01 -25.37
CA PRO A 185 -21.36 17.92 -26.68
C PRO A 185 -20.61 18.89 -27.61
N ALA A 186 -20.18 18.40 -28.77
CA ALA A 186 -19.71 19.25 -29.84
C ALA A 186 -20.88 20.17 -30.21
N ILE A 187 -20.87 21.40 -29.71
CA ILE A 187 -21.76 22.45 -30.20
C ILE A 187 -21.19 22.86 -31.55
N SER A 188 -21.69 22.21 -32.60
CA SER A 188 -21.55 22.66 -33.97
C SER A 188 -22.42 23.92 -34.11
N HIS A 189 -21.79 25.09 -34.29
CA HIS A 189 -22.46 26.29 -34.77
C HIS A 189 -22.54 26.27 -36.30
#